data_AF-A0A1Q7WXN9-F1
#
_entry.id   AF-A0A1Q7WXN9-F1
#
_cell.length_a   1.000
_cell.length_b   1.000
_cell.length_c   1.000
_cell.angle_alpha   90.00
_cell.angle_beta   90.00
_cell.angle_gamma   90.00
#
_symmetry.space_group_name_H-M   'P 1'
#
loop_
_entity.id
_entity.type
_entity.pdbx_description
1 polymer ?
#
loop_
_entity_poly.entity_id
_entity_poly.type
_entity_poly.pdbx_seq_one_letter_code
_entity_poly.pdbx_strand_id
1 'polypeptide(L)'
;MPSKQITAKLSQVGLIFDGVVDLPTAGGTIRVLQFSILTSTSTPFELQVPGPAGTFSIRSSQLTVAGHVRLFITRLQGRIDLLGIPTLPVDFTPESPPPITPPIVTFDDAVVQLVFVHCDKLTAPQLRMGFI
;
A
#
# COMPACT_ATOMS: atom_id res chain seq x y z
N MET A 1 -2.50 -2.66 15.17
CA MET A 1 -2.80 -3.55 14.04
C MET A 1 -2.70 -2.74 12.75
N PRO A 2 -2.18 -3.31 11.64
CA PRO A 2 -2.19 -2.63 10.34
C PRO A 2 -3.62 -2.34 9.86
N SER A 3 -3.77 -1.28 9.07
CA SER A 3 -4.98 -1.04 8.27
C SER A 3 -4.94 -1.87 6.99
N LYS A 4 -6.10 -2.22 6.43
CA LYS A 4 -6.20 -2.97 5.18
C LYS A 4 -6.62 -2.05 4.05
N GLN A 5 -5.70 -1.77 3.13
CA GLN A 5 -6.01 -1.09 1.88
C GLN A 5 -6.38 -2.13 0.81
N ILE A 6 -7.45 -1.86 0.06
CA ILE A 6 -8.01 -2.72 -0.98
C ILE A 6 -8.17 -1.89 -2.24
N THR A 7 -7.71 -2.41 -3.37
CA THR A 7 -7.87 -1.75 -4.67
C THR A 7 -7.87 -2.77 -5.81
N ALA A 8 -8.65 -2.51 -6.86
CA ALA A 8 -8.62 -3.35 -8.06
C ALA A 8 -7.33 -3.15 -8.86
N LYS A 9 -6.76 -1.93 -8.84
CA LYS A 9 -5.52 -1.59 -9.53
C LYS A 9 -4.65 -0.67 -8.69
N LEU A 10 -3.45 -1.12 -8.38
CA LEU A 10 -2.41 -0.36 -7.68
C LEU A 10 -1.26 -0.08 -8.65
N SER A 11 -1.09 1.17 -9.07
CA SER A 11 0.02 1.59 -9.94
C SER A 11 1.08 2.33 -9.13
N GLN A 12 2.33 1.93 -9.26
CA GLN A 12 3.49 2.53 -8.59
C GLN A 12 4.49 3.04 -9.63
N VAL A 13 5.00 4.24 -9.42
CA VAL A 13 6.06 4.84 -10.24
C VAL A 13 7.20 5.30 -9.34
N GLY A 14 8.42 4.98 -9.74
CA GLY A 14 9.63 5.21 -8.97
C GLY A 14 9.70 4.35 -7.70
N LEU A 15 9.20 3.10 -7.77
CA LEU A 15 9.18 2.20 -6.63
C LEU A 15 10.61 1.73 -6.30
N ILE A 16 11.04 1.98 -5.08
CA ILE A 16 12.32 1.53 -4.53
C ILE A 16 12.01 0.76 -3.25
N PHE A 17 12.50 -0.47 -3.15
CA PHE A 17 12.48 -1.21 -1.90
C PHE A 17 13.67 -0.80 -1.03
N ASP A 18 13.39 -0.12 0.08
CA ASP A 18 14.43 0.39 1.00
C ASP A 18 14.90 -0.69 1.99
N GLY A 19 14.14 -1.78 2.13
CA GLY A 19 14.48 -2.91 2.98
C GLY A 19 13.40 -3.27 3.99
N VAL A 20 13.75 -4.19 4.90
CA VAL A 20 12.93 -4.58 6.04
C VAL A 20 13.39 -3.79 7.26
N VAL A 21 12.45 -3.11 7.93
CA VAL A 21 12.75 -2.28 9.11
C VAL A 21 11.82 -2.62 10.27
N ASP A 22 12.31 -2.44 11.50
CA ASP A 22 11.48 -2.54 12.71
C ASP A 22 10.94 -1.13 13.05
N LEU A 23 9.66 -0.90 12.74
CA LEU A 23 9.00 0.40 12.91
C LEU A 23 8.44 0.56 14.32
N PRO A 24 8.85 1.60 15.09
CA PRO A 24 8.24 1.88 16.39
C PRO A 24 6.79 2.33 16.25
N THR A 25 5.91 1.79 17.08
CA THR A 25 4.50 2.18 17.21
C THR A 25 4.14 2.37 18.68
N ALA A 26 2.97 2.93 18.96
CA ALA A 26 2.49 3.10 20.33
C ALA A 26 2.39 1.77 21.11
N GLY A 27 2.18 0.64 20.41
CA GLY A 27 2.06 -0.70 21.01
C GLY A 27 3.34 -1.53 20.99
N GLY A 28 4.49 -0.95 20.64
CA GLY A 28 5.75 -1.66 20.44
C GLY A 28 6.25 -1.58 19.00
N THR A 29 7.20 -2.42 18.61
CA THR A 29 7.77 -2.44 17.26
C THR A 29 7.04 -3.40 16.33
N ILE A 30 6.89 -3.03 15.07
CA ILE A 30 6.34 -3.88 14.01
C ILE A 30 7.32 -3.98 12.86
N ARG A 31 7.63 -5.21 12.43
CA ARG A 31 8.53 -5.45 11.30
C ARG A 31 7.78 -5.22 9.98
N VAL A 32 8.33 -4.38 9.11
CA VAL A 32 7.65 -3.91 7.89
C VAL A 32 8.60 -3.88 6.70
N LEU A 33 8.02 -3.97 5.50
CA LEU A 33 8.66 -3.58 4.26
C LEU A 33 8.57 -2.05 4.13
N GLN A 34 9.71 -1.41 3.87
CA GLN A 34 9.76 0.02 3.57
C GLN A 34 9.98 0.24 2.08
N PHE A 35 9.20 1.16 1.51
CA PHE A 35 9.37 1.62 0.13
C PHE A 35 9.45 3.13 0.04
N SER A 36 10.31 3.61 -0.86
CA SER A 36 10.29 4.97 -1.38
C SER A 36 9.59 4.96 -2.75
N ILE A 37 8.66 5.88 -2.97
CA ILE A 37 7.82 5.94 -4.19
C ILE A 37 7.71 7.39 -4.65
N LEU A 38 7.67 7.65 -5.97
CA LEU A 38 7.40 8.99 -6.50
C LEU A 38 5.90 9.29 -6.57
N THR A 39 5.13 8.32 -7.07
CA THR A 39 3.66 8.38 -7.03
C THR A 39 3.06 6.97 -6.94
N SER A 40 1.99 6.85 -6.17
CA SER A 40 1.20 5.64 -6.03
C SER A 40 -0.28 5.96 -6.22
N THR A 41 -0.93 5.23 -7.13
CA THR A 41 -2.34 5.41 -7.46
C THR A 41 -3.12 4.12 -7.23
N SER A 42 -4.20 4.21 -6.44
CA SER A 42 -5.12 3.10 -6.15
C SER A 42 -6.50 3.39 -6.74
N THR A 43 -7.02 2.51 -7.59
CA THR A 43 -8.31 2.68 -8.26
C THR A 43 -9.15 1.38 -8.26
N PRO A 44 -10.35 1.35 -7.64
CA PRO A 44 -10.80 2.30 -6.61
C PRO A 44 -9.98 2.16 -5.33
N PHE A 45 -10.14 3.09 -4.38
CA PHE A 45 -9.48 3.01 -3.09
C PHE A 45 -10.46 2.71 -1.96
N GLU A 46 -10.12 1.72 -1.14
CA GLU A 46 -10.70 1.52 0.19
C GLU A 46 -9.57 1.30 1.21
N LEU A 47 -9.70 1.91 2.39
CA LEU A 47 -8.87 1.65 3.56
C LEU A 47 -9.77 1.30 4.74
N GLN A 48 -9.57 0.12 5.29
CA GLN A 48 -10.25 -0.36 6.49
C GLN A 48 -9.28 -0.22 7.67
N VAL A 49 -9.68 0.60 8.65
CA VAL A 49 -8.92 0.93 9.84
C VAL A 49 -9.59 0.23 11.03
N PRO A 50 -9.00 -0.85 11.58
CA PRO A 50 -9.52 -1.49 12.78
C PRO A 50 -9.41 -0.57 13.99
N GLY A 51 -10.49 -0.42 14.75
CA GLY A 51 -10.51 0.35 16.00
C GLY A 51 -11.38 -0.29 17.08
N PRO A 52 -11.33 0.23 18.33
CA PRO A 52 -12.11 -0.32 19.46
C PRO A 52 -13.63 -0.31 19.23
N ALA A 53 -14.12 0.63 18.42
CA ALA A 53 -15.54 0.81 18.12
C ALA A 53 -16.00 0.05 16.85
N GLY A 54 -15.15 -0.83 16.30
CA GLY A 54 -15.39 -1.50 15.02
C GLY A 54 -14.43 -1.02 13.93
N THR A 55 -14.71 -1.39 12.68
CA THR A 55 -13.86 -1.04 11.54
C THR A 55 -14.34 0.25 10.90
N PHE A 56 -13.46 1.25 10.80
CA PHE A 56 -13.73 2.48 10.07
C PHE A 56 -13.22 2.35 8.63
N SER A 57 -14.06 2.67 7.66
CA SER A 57 -13.73 2.60 6.23
C SER A 57 -13.59 4.00 5.64
N ILE A 58 -12.53 4.20 4.87
CA ILE A 58 -12.28 5.39 4.05
C ILE A 58 -12.27 4.93 2.60
N ARG A 59 -13.12 5.52 1.76
CA ARG A 59 -13.28 5.13 0.35
C ARG A 59 -13.17 6.32 -0.58
N SER A 60 -12.65 6.09 -1.77
CA SER A 60 -12.58 7.07 -2.85
C SER A 60 -12.62 6.34 -4.20
N SER A 61 -13.09 7.02 -5.25
CA SER A 61 -13.02 6.48 -6.61
C SER A 61 -11.57 6.30 -7.08
N GLN A 62 -10.64 7.07 -6.53
CA GLN A 62 -9.20 6.94 -6.75
C GLN A 62 -8.43 7.63 -5.62
N LEU A 63 -7.36 7.02 -5.12
CA LEU A 63 -6.40 7.71 -4.25
C LEU A 63 -5.07 7.85 -4.99
N THR A 64 -4.52 9.06 -5.02
CA THR A 64 -3.13 9.29 -5.46
C THR A 64 -2.32 9.92 -4.34
N VAL A 65 -1.18 9.32 -4.01
CA VAL A 65 -0.14 9.91 -3.15
C VAL A 65 1.08 10.21 -4.00
N ALA A 66 1.70 11.38 -3.83
CA ALA A 66 2.82 11.83 -4.64
C ALA A 66 3.84 12.66 -3.86
N GLY A 67 5.04 12.78 -4.43
CA GLY A 67 6.18 13.49 -3.85
C GLY A 67 7.15 12.52 -3.18
N HIS A 68 7.69 12.86 -2.01
CA HIS A 68 8.56 12.00 -1.21
C HIS A 68 7.74 10.96 -0.44
N VAL A 69 7.15 10.00 -1.17
CA VAL A 69 6.29 8.99 -0.54
C VAL A 69 7.15 7.94 0.16
N ARG A 70 6.88 7.73 1.45
CA ARG A 70 7.41 6.60 2.23
C ARG A 70 6.28 5.71 2.67
N LEU A 71 6.33 4.44 2.28
CA LEU A 71 5.29 3.46 2.52
C LEU A 71 5.83 2.34 3.41
N PHE A 72 5.11 2.05 4.49
CA PHE A 72 5.45 1.00 5.46
C PHE A 72 4.30 0.00 5.54
N ILE A 73 4.56 -1.23 5.10
CA ILE A 73 3.55 -2.29 4.99
C ILE A 73 4.05 -3.58 5.62
N THR A 74 3.15 -4.39 6.17
CA THR A 74 3.50 -5.75 6.60
C THR A 74 3.26 -6.79 5.51
N ARG A 75 2.39 -6.49 4.54
CA ARG A 75 2.07 -7.42 3.46
C ARG A 75 1.52 -6.69 2.23
N LEU A 76 1.91 -7.13 1.03
CA LEU A 76 1.26 -6.78 -0.23
C LEU A 76 0.93 -8.07 -0.99
N GLN A 77 -0.36 -8.27 -1.26
CA GLN A 77 -0.86 -9.37 -2.09
C GLN A 77 -1.51 -8.80 -3.35
N GLY A 78 -1.46 -9.55 -4.44
CA GLY A 78 -2.12 -9.19 -5.70
C GLY A 78 -1.52 -9.95 -6.87
N ARG A 79 -1.76 -9.47 -8.09
CA ARG A 79 -1.12 -9.97 -9.31
C ARG A 79 -0.24 -8.89 -9.91
N ILE A 80 1.06 -9.10 -9.94
CA ILE A 80 2.01 -8.13 -10.48
C ILE A 80 1.98 -8.17 -12.02
N ASP A 81 1.86 -7.00 -12.65
CA ASP A 81 2.00 -6.77 -14.08
C ASP A 81 3.25 -5.90 -14.34
N LEU A 82 4.11 -6.43 -15.22
CA LEU A 82 5.40 -5.87 -15.61
C LEU A 82 5.48 -5.64 -17.12
N LEU A 83 4.52 -4.88 -17.69
CA LEU A 83 4.54 -4.36 -19.06
C LEU A 83 4.98 -5.41 -20.11
N GLY A 84 4.16 -6.45 -20.30
CA GLY A 84 4.36 -7.47 -21.34
C GLY A 84 4.73 -8.86 -20.83
N ILE A 85 4.85 -9.04 -19.51
CA ILE A 85 5.00 -10.34 -18.86
C ILE A 85 3.62 -10.81 -18.35
N PRO A 86 3.25 -12.10 -18.48
CA PRO A 86 2.04 -12.64 -17.85
C PRO A 86 1.99 -12.30 -16.36
N THR A 87 0.82 -11.87 -15.87
CA THR A 87 0.70 -11.47 -14.46
C THR A 87 1.01 -12.64 -13.53
N LEU A 88 1.79 -12.38 -12.48
CA LEU A 88 2.17 -13.40 -11.49
C LEU A 88 1.53 -13.08 -10.14
N PRO A 89 0.98 -14.08 -9.42
CA PRO A 89 0.54 -13.85 -8.04
C PRO A 89 1.74 -13.51 -7.17
N VAL A 90 1.57 -12.53 -6.29
CA VAL A 90 2.60 -12.11 -5.33
C VAL A 90 2.04 -12.04 -3.92
N ASP A 91 2.92 -12.27 -2.96
CA ASP A 91 2.65 -12.17 -1.54
C ASP A 91 3.92 -11.72 -0.81
N PHE A 92 4.15 -10.41 -0.84
CA PHE A 92 5.36 -9.83 -0.26
C PHE A 92 5.17 -9.57 1.22
N THR A 93 6.09 -10.08 2.05
CA THR A 93 6.16 -9.87 3.50
C THR A 93 7.61 -9.57 3.92
N PRO A 94 7.87 -9.11 5.15
CA PRO A 94 9.24 -9.03 5.68
C PRO A 94 10.07 -10.31 5.55
N GLU A 95 9.43 -11.48 5.63
CA GLU A 95 10.06 -12.80 5.51
C GLU A 95 10.25 -13.24 4.06
N SER A 96 9.44 -12.69 3.15
CA SER A 96 9.50 -12.93 1.71
C SER A 96 9.41 -11.59 0.96
N PRO A 97 10.46 -10.75 1.03
CA PRO A 97 10.46 -9.43 0.40
C PRO A 97 10.46 -9.54 -1.13
N PRO A 98 10.07 -8.49 -1.86
CA PRO A 98 10.19 -8.49 -3.31
C PRO A 98 11.67 -8.64 -3.72
N PRO A 99 12.00 -9.54 -4.67
CA PRO A 99 13.38 -9.77 -5.08
C PRO A 99 13.97 -8.59 -5.87
N ILE A 100 13.11 -7.85 -6.57
CA ILE A 100 13.44 -6.66 -7.34
C ILE A 100 12.23 -5.72 -7.38
N THR A 101 12.48 -4.42 -7.43
CA THR A 101 11.44 -3.40 -7.63
C THR A 101 11.67 -2.72 -8.98
N PRO A 102 10.80 -2.93 -9.98
CA PRO A 102 10.91 -2.24 -11.25
C PRO A 102 10.50 -0.77 -11.09
N PRO A 103 11.04 0.14 -11.93
CA PRO A 103 10.72 1.56 -11.85
C PRO A 103 9.24 1.88 -12.02
N ILE A 104 8.50 1.06 -12.78
CA ILE A 104 7.05 1.16 -12.96
C ILE A 104 6.48 -0.24 -12.78
N VAL A 105 5.48 -0.36 -11.91
CA VAL A 105 4.81 -1.63 -11.65
C VAL A 105 3.34 -1.40 -11.40
N THR A 106 2.52 -2.35 -11.83
CA THR A 106 1.09 -2.39 -11.51
C THR A 106 0.78 -3.69 -10.79
N PHE A 107 -0.15 -3.63 -9.84
CA PHE A 107 -0.75 -4.81 -9.23
C PHE A 107 -2.25 -4.79 -9.45
N ASP A 108 -2.79 -5.89 -9.96
CA ASP A 108 -4.22 -6.14 -10.00
C ASP A 108 -4.68 -6.81 -8.70
N ASP A 109 -5.91 -6.51 -8.28
CA ASP A 109 -6.57 -7.05 -7.08
C ASP A 109 -5.70 -6.93 -5.82
N ALA A 110 -5.09 -5.75 -5.63
CA ALA A 110 -4.12 -5.52 -4.60
C ALA A 110 -4.75 -5.36 -3.21
N VAL A 111 -4.21 -6.10 -2.25
CA VAL A 111 -4.50 -5.96 -0.81
C VAL A 111 -3.21 -5.64 -0.08
N VAL A 112 -3.19 -4.48 0.57
CA VAL A 112 -2.04 -3.94 1.30
C VAL A 112 -2.36 -3.89 2.79
N GLN A 113 -1.54 -4.53 3.61
CA GLN A 113 -1.57 -4.37 5.06
C GLN A 113 -0.70 -3.16 5.43
N LEU A 114 -1.34 -1.99 5.46
CA LEU A 114 -0.73 -0.68 5.63
C LEU A 114 -0.50 -0.35 7.10
N VAL A 115 0.73 -0.04 7.48
CA VAL A 115 1.06 0.44 8.82
C VAL A 115 1.15 1.95 8.84
N PHE A 116 1.89 2.53 7.89
CA PHE A 116 2.07 3.97 7.81
C PHE A 116 2.38 4.41 6.39
N VAL A 117 1.93 5.61 6.03
CA VAL A 117 2.31 6.27 4.78
C VAL A 117 2.58 7.74 5.06
N HIS A 118 3.66 8.24 4.48
CA HIS A 118 3.98 9.66 4.41
C HIS A 118 4.04 10.08 2.95
N CYS A 119 3.54 11.27 2.62
CA CYS A 119 3.61 11.84 1.27
C CYS A 119 3.50 13.37 1.35
N ASP A 120 3.93 14.05 0.29
CA ASP A 120 3.83 15.52 0.21
C ASP A 120 2.43 15.96 -0.24
N LYS A 121 1.77 15.14 -1.08
CA LYS A 121 0.43 15.42 -1.59
C LYS A 121 -0.41 14.15 -1.64
N LEU A 122 -1.64 14.27 -1.15
CA LEU A 122 -2.69 13.26 -1.23
C LEU A 122 -3.90 13.85 -1.98
N THR A 123 -4.40 13.12 -2.98
CA THR A 123 -5.59 13.50 -3.76
C THR A 123 -6.60 12.35 -3.74
N ALA A 124 -7.83 12.62 -3.31
CA ALA A 124 -8.88 11.62 -3.14
C ALA A 124 -10.26 12.17 -3.57
N PRO A 125 -10.60 12.16 -4.87
CA PRO A 125 -11.94 12.53 -5.34
C PRO A 125 -13.03 11.70 -4.66
N GLN A 126 -14.16 12.34 -4.34
CA GLN A 126 -15.33 11.67 -3.76
C GLN A 126 -15.00 10.88 -2.47
N LEU A 127 -14.06 11.40 -1.68
CA LEU A 127 -13.69 10.82 -0.39
C LEU A 127 -14.93 10.72 0.50
N ARG A 128 -15.17 9.52 1.02
CA ARG A 128 -16.26 9.23 1.95
C ARG A 128 -15.76 8.31 3.06
N MET A 129 -16.32 8.47 4.24
CA MET A 129 -15.83 7.80 5.44
C MET A 129 -17.00 7.35 6.30
N GLY A 130 -16.87 6.21 6.97
CA GLY A 130 -17.90 5.69 7.86
C GLY A 130 -17.53 4.33 8.44
N PHE A 131 -18.24 3.92 9.49
CA PHE A 131 -18.10 2.58 10.05
C PHE A 131 -18.71 1.53 9.12
N ILE A 132 -18.13 0.33 9.11
CA ILE A 132 -18.60 -0.85 8.38
C ILE A 132 -18.76 -2.05 9.31
#